data_AF-A0A0F8VIE1-F1
#
_entry.id   AF-A0A0F8VIE1-F1
#
_cell.length_a   1.000
_cell.length_b   1.000
_cell.length_c   1.000
_cell.angle_alpha   90.00
_cell.angle_beta   90.00
_cell.angle_gamma   90.00
#
_symmetry.space_group_name_H-M   'P 1'
#
loop_
_entity.id
_entity.type
_entity.pdbx_description
1 polymer ?
#
loop_
_entity_poly.entity_id
_entity_poly.type
_entity_poly.pdbx_seq_one_letter_code
_entity_poly.pdbx_strand_id
1 'polypeptide(L)'
;MKRTRIKTRGKRMFKGPEYEDPEYLDYIRSLPCLVLTRGKNPTPCKWGIDPHHYPSKACGGKDRGETTPLCRWHHAEFDNIGRWTWMLKYDLDLPKIGKELAERMAA
;
A
#
# COMPACT_ATOMS: atom_id res chain seq x y z
N MET A 1 4.08 14.96 37.06
CA MET A 1 3.63 15.89 35.99
C MET A 1 2.23 15.52 35.55
N LYS A 2 1.24 16.43 35.63
CA LYS A 2 -0.11 16.20 35.13
C LYS A 2 -0.12 16.46 33.61
N ARG A 3 -0.41 15.45 32.79
CA ARG A 3 -0.55 15.63 31.33
C ARG A 3 -1.84 16.40 31.05
N THR A 4 -1.75 17.50 30.31
CA THR A 4 -2.91 18.29 29.90
C THR A 4 -3.78 17.46 28.95
N ARG A 5 -5.08 17.35 29.24
CA ARG A 5 -6.03 16.62 28.40
C ARG A 5 -6.12 17.32 27.03
N ILE A 6 -5.85 16.59 25.95
CA ILE A 6 -6.03 17.07 24.58
C ILE A 6 -7.52 17.44 24.42
N LYS A 7 -7.81 18.74 24.26
CA LYS A 7 -9.19 19.29 24.24
C LYS A 7 -9.93 18.97 22.95
N THR A 8 -9.22 18.79 21.85
CA THR A 8 -9.78 18.44 20.54
C THR A 8 -8.78 17.57 19.78
N ARG A 9 -9.25 16.46 19.21
CA ARG A 9 -8.50 15.73 18.19
C ARG A 9 -8.56 16.60 16.94
N GLY A 10 -7.43 17.10 16.44
CA GLY A 10 -7.38 17.97 15.26
C GLY A 10 -8.16 17.36 14.08
N LYS A 11 -8.61 18.21 13.14
CA LYS A 11 -9.27 17.75 11.90
C LYS A 11 -8.36 16.71 11.21
N ARG A 12 -8.92 15.60 10.71
CA ARG A 12 -8.14 14.60 9.93
C ARG A 12 -7.51 15.33 8.75
N MET A 13 -6.17 15.29 8.64
CA MET A 13 -5.40 16.07 7.66
C MET A 13 -5.62 15.63 6.21
N PHE A 14 -5.90 14.34 5.99
CA PHE A 14 -6.15 13.77 4.67
C PHE A 14 -7.61 13.29 4.61
N LYS A 15 -8.44 14.01 3.85
CA LYS A 15 -9.84 13.68 3.59
C LYS A 15 -10.16 14.03 2.14
N GLY A 16 -10.85 13.15 1.45
CA GLY A 16 -11.30 13.35 0.07
C GLY A 16 -11.22 12.08 -0.75
N PRO A 17 -11.98 11.99 -1.86
CA PRO A 17 -12.07 10.78 -2.70
C PRO A 17 -10.73 10.36 -3.31
N GLU A 18 -9.76 11.27 -3.38
CA GLU A 18 -8.39 10.98 -3.82
C GLU A 18 -7.57 10.16 -2.80
N TYR A 19 -7.88 10.33 -1.50
CA TYR A 19 -7.17 9.69 -0.38
C TYR A 19 -7.95 8.55 0.26
N GLU A 20 -9.25 8.43 -0.04
CA GLU A 20 -10.13 7.38 0.47
C GLU A 20 -11.04 6.91 -0.68
N ASP A 21 -10.60 5.87 -1.39
CA ASP A 21 -11.34 5.17 -2.45
C ASP A 21 -11.56 3.70 -2.03
N PRO A 22 -12.66 3.39 -1.33
CA PRO A 22 -12.96 2.04 -0.86
C PRO A 22 -13.05 1.02 -1.99
N GLU A 23 -13.63 1.40 -3.13
CA GLU A 23 -13.80 0.50 -4.28
C GLU A 23 -12.45 0.11 -4.87
N TYR A 24 -11.53 1.07 -5.00
CA TYR A 24 -10.16 0.79 -5.44
C TYR A 24 -9.40 -0.09 -4.44
N LEU A 25 -9.56 0.14 -3.15
CA LEU A 25 -8.92 -0.70 -2.14
C LEU A 25 -9.47 -2.14 -2.15
N ASP A 26 -10.75 -2.34 -2.41
CA ASP A 26 -11.34 -3.66 -2.57
C ASP A 26 -10.84 -4.36 -3.84
N TYR A 27 -10.69 -3.62 -4.95
CA TYR A 27 -10.00 -4.11 -6.14
C TYR A 27 -8.58 -4.57 -5.80
N ILE A 28 -7.79 -3.76 -5.10
CA ILE A 28 -6.42 -4.14 -4.69
C ILE A 28 -6.42 -5.39 -3.81
N ARG A 29 -7.35 -5.53 -2.85
CA ARG A 29 -7.46 -6.73 -2.00
C ARG A 29 -7.80 -8.00 -2.78
N SER A 30 -8.47 -7.88 -3.92
CA SER A 30 -8.82 -9.01 -4.78
C SER A 30 -7.63 -9.54 -5.61
N LEU A 31 -6.59 -8.72 -5.78
CA LEU A 31 -5.43 -9.08 -6.60
C LEU A 31 -4.44 -9.96 -5.83
N PRO A 32 -3.74 -10.88 -6.50
CA PRO A 32 -2.62 -11.61 -5.88
C PRO A 32 -1.46 -10.69 -5.49
N CYS A 33 -0.66 -11.13 -4.52
CA CYS A 33 0.54 -10.40 -4.09
C CYS A 33 1.48 -10.13 -5.28
N LEU A 34 1.98 -8.90 -5.36
CA LEU A 34 2.83 -8.44 -6.45
C LEU A 34 4.12 -9.27 -6.60
N VAL A 35 4.68 -9.73 -5.48
CA VAL A 35 5.92 -10.53 -5.50
C VAL A 35 5.69 -11.94 -6.05
N LEU A 36 4.49 -12.50 -5.84
CA LEU A 36 4.14 -13.84 -6.31
C LEU A 36 3.84 -13.84 -7.80
N THR A 37 3.10 -12.85 -8.28
CA THR A 37 2.73 -12.76 -9.70
C THR A 37 3.94 -12.54 -10.60
N ARG A 38 4.95 -11.80 -10.12
CA ARG A 38 6.20 -11.59 -10.86
C ARG A 38 7.28 -12.63 -10.58
N GLY A 39 6.93 -13.77 -9.97
CA GLY A 39 7.69 -15.01 -10.04
C GLY A 39 8.96 -15.10 -9.18
N LYS A 40 9.22 -14.14 -8.28
CA LYS A 40 10.46 -14.13 -7.48
C LYS A 40 10.35 -14.81 -6.12
N ASN A 41 9.14 -15.20 -5.69
CA ASN A 41 8.96 -15.99 -4.48
C ASN A 41 7.92 -17.09 -4.72
N PRO A 42 8.30 -18.39 -4.65
CA PRO A 42 7.37 -19.50 -4.86
C PRO A 42 6.50 -19.83 -3.63
N THR A 43 6.73 -19.16 -2.49
CA THR A 43 5.91 -19.44 -1.30
C THR A 43 4.53 -18.80 -1.42
N PRO A 44 3.44 -19.57 -1.43
CA PRO A 44 2.10 -19.00 -1.47
C PRO A 44 1.89 -18.13 -0.23
N CYS A 45 1.46 -16.89 -0.44
CA CYS A 45 1.08 -16.00 0.64
C CYS A 45 -0.12 -16.60 1.36
N LYS A 46 0.11 -17.23 2.52
CA LYS A 46 -0.94 -17.78 3.39
C LYS A 46 -1.75 -16.71 4.11
N TRP A 47 -1.24 -15.48 4.10
CA TRP A 47 -1.82 -14.35 4.79
C TRP A 47 -2.44 -13.44 3.72
N GLY A 48 -3.68 -13.00 3.94
CA GLY A 48 -4.45 -12.22 2.97
C GLY A 48 -3.71 -10.99 2.42
N ILE A 49 -4.29 -10.42 1.37
CA ILE A 49 -3.73 -9.27 0.67
C ILE A 49 -4.18 -7.99 1.37
N ASP A 50 -3.20 -7.19 1.77
CA ASP A 50 -3.42 -5.89 2.38
C ASP A 50 -2.95 -4.80 1.39
N PRO A 51 -3.76 -3.74 1.17
CA PRO A 51 -3.33 -2.63 0.33
C PRO A 51 -2.13 -1.93 0.96
N HIS A 52 -1.03 -1.85 0.22
CA HIS A 52 0.20 -1.22 0.67
C HIS A 52 0.41 0.13 -0.03
N HIS A 53 0.38 1.20 0.76
CA HIS A 53 0.59 2.58 0.29
C HIS A 53 2.07 2.94 0.21
N TYR A 54 2.51 3.43 -0.95
CA TYR A 54 3.82 4.03 -1.16
C TYR A 54 3.65 5.35 -1.96
N PRO A 55 3.87 6.53 -1.38
CA PRO A 55 4.28 6.80 0.00
C PRO A 55 3.22 6.39 1.03
N SER A 56 3.61 6.25 2.30
CA SER A 56 2.67 5.87 3.36
C SER A 56 1.50 6.86 3.49
N LYS A 57 0.36 6.41 4.01
CA LYS A 57 -0.79 7.27 4.31
C LYS A 57 -0.45 8.47 5.18
N ALA A 58 0.44 8.30 6.16
CA ALA A 58 0.87 9.38 7.04
C ALA A 58 1.67 10.47 6.30
N CYS A 59 2.26 10.12 5.16
CA CYS A 59 3.02 11.02 4.29
C CYS A 59 2.18 11.54 3.10
N GLY A 60 0.85 11.38 3.12
CA GLY A 60 -0.03 11.84 2.04
C GLY A 60 -0.20 10.86 0.88
N GLY A 61 0.07 9.56 1.08
CA GLY A 61 -0.18 8.52 0.08
C GLY A 61 -1.64 8.43 -0.36
N LYS A 62 -1.86 8.49 -1.67
CA LYS A 62 -3.17 8.35 -2.31
C LYS A 62 -3.54 6.88 -2.48
N ASP A 63 -4.81 6.60 -2.71
CA ASP A 63 -5.21 5.22 -3.00
C ASP A 63 -4.83 4.86 -4.43
N ARG A 64 -5.45 5.51 -5.43
CA ARG A 64 -5.17 5.24 -6.84
C ARG A 64 -3.74 5.60 -7.24
N GLY A 65 -3.05 4.68 -7.89
CA GLY A 65 -1.71 4.91 -8.45
C GLY A 65 -0.57 4.73 -7.45
N GLU A 66 -0.86 4.78 -6.14
CA GLU A 66 0.13 4.77 -5.05
C GLU A 66 -0.11 3.61 -4.07
N THR A 67 -0.96 2.66 -4.44
CA THR A 67 -1.24 1.45 -3.65
C THR A 67 -0.96 0.20 -4.46
N THR A 68 -0.34 -0.80 -3.84
CA THR A 68 -0.07 -2.10 -4.47
C THR A 68 -0.54 -3.27 -3.61
N PRO A 69 -0.92 -4.41 -4.22
CA PRO A 69 -1.35 -5.61 -3.49
C PRO A 69 -0.14 -6.35 -2.93
N LEU A 70 0.06 -6.29 -1.61
CA LEU A 70 1.06 -7.08 -0.92
C LEU A 70 0.39 -8.01 0.09
N CYS A 71 0.91 -9.23 0.25
CA CYS A 71 0.50 -10.03 1.39
C CYS A 71 1.20 -9.55 2.66
N ARG A 72 0.64 -9.88 3.82
CA ARG A 72 1.16 -9.42 5.13
C ARG A 72 2.65 -9.62 5.32
N TRP A 73 3.20 -10.73 4.83
CA TRP A 73 4.62 -11.02 4.96
C TRP A 73 5.48 -10.03 4.17
N HIS A 74 5.16 -9.83 2.89
CA HIS A 74 5.86 -8.87 2.02
C HIS A 74 5.61 -7.42 2.43
N HIS A 75 4.43 -7.12 3.00
CA HIS A 75 4.12 -5.82 3.56
C HIS A 75 5.03 -5.52 4.76
N ALA A 76 5.09 -6.44 5.74
CA ALA A 76 5.97 -6.29 6.90
C ALA A 76 7.46 -6.25 6.50
N GLU A 77 7.85 -7.04 5.50
CA GLU A 77 9.20 -7.01 4.97
C GLU A 77 9.53 -5.65 4.35
N PHE A 78 8.62 -5.07 3.55
CA PHE A 78 8.78 -3.74 2.99
C PHE A 78 8.99 -2.69 4.08
N ASP A 79 8.15 -2.71 5.12
CA ASP A 79 8.25 -1.77 6.25
C ASP A 79 9.57 -1.92 7.01
N ASN A 80 10.10 -3.15 7.09
CA ASN A 80 11.30 -3.46 7.84
C ASN A 80 12.60 -3.12 7.08
N ILE A 81 12.70 -3.46 5.79
CA ILE A 81 13.93 -3.24 5.01
C ILE A 81 13.93 -1.92 4.23
N GLY A 82 12.77 -1.27 4.16
CA GLY A 82 12.56 -0.01 3.47
C GLY A 82 12.36 -0.16 1.97
N ARG A 83 11.73 0.87 1.39
CA ARG A 83 11.29 0.92 -0.01
C ARG A 83 12.37 0.53 -1.01
N TRP A 84 13.53 1.19 -0.98
CA TRP A 84 14.56 1.02 -1.99
C TRP A 84 15.17 -0.38 -1.97
N THR A 85 15.52 -0.87 -0.78
CA THR A 85 16.04 -2.23 -0.59
C THR A 85 15.04 -3.27 -1.06
N TRP A 86 13.76 -3.09 -0.74
CA TRP A 86 12.70 -4.02 -1.13
C TRP A 86 12.46 -4.04 -2.63
N MET A 87 12.38 -2.86 -3.26
CA MET A 87 12.24 -2.71 -4.71
C MET A 87 13.43 -3.34 -5.46
N LEU A 88 14.66 -3.14 -4.99
CA LEU A 88 15.85 -3.76 -5.57
C LEU A 88 15.85 -5.28 -5.38
N LYS A 89 15.50 -5.77 -4.19
CA LYS A 89 15.42 -7.20 -3.87
C LYS A 89 14.49 -7.94 -4.82
N TYR A 90 13.33 -7.35 -5.12
CA TYR A 90 12.32 -7.95 -5.98
C TYR A 90 12.34 -7.46 -7.43
N ASP A 91 13.21 -6.50 -7.76
CA ASP A 91 13.29 -5.84 -9.08
C ASP A 91 11.91 -5.30 -9.52
N LEU A 92 11.31 -4.53 -8.62
CA LEU A 92 9.98 -3.96 -8.79
C LEU A 92 10.05 -2.44 -8.82
N ASP A 93 9.35 -1.85 -9.77
CA ASP A 93 9.10 -0.40 -9.83
C ASP A 93 7.67 -0.14 -9.35
N LEU A 94 7.53 0.11 -8.04
CA LEU A 94 6.22 0.38 -7.45
C LEU A 94 5.52 1.57 -8.12
N PRO A 95 6.15 2.77 -8.31
CA PRO A 95 5.55 3.90 -9.04
C PRO A 95 4.89 3.53 -10.36
N LYS A 96 5.59 2.72 -11.16
CA LYS A 96 5.06 2.26 -12.45
C LYS A 96 3.89 1.30 -12.26
N ILE A 97 4.04 0.31 -11.39
CA ILE A 97 3.04 -0.74 -11.16
C ILE A 97 1.75 -0.16 -10.57
N GLY A 98 1.83 0.77 -9.62
CA GLY A 98 0.64 1.39 -9.03
C GLY A 98 -0.18 2.14 -10.08
N LYS A 99 0.47 2.85 -11.01
CA LYS A 99 -0.19 3.50 -12.15
C LYS A 99 -0.86 2.48 -13.08
N GLU A 100 -0.15 1.42 -13.46
CA GLU A 100 -0.70 0.32 -14.27
C GLU A 100 -1.96 -0.27 -13.62
N LEU A 101 -1.96 -0.46 -12.29
CA LEU A 101 -3.13 -0.97 -11.57
C LEU A 101 -4.30 0.01 -11.54
N ALA A 102 -4.02 1.31 -11.39
CA ALA A 102 -5.05 2.34 -11.46
C ALA A 102 -5.71 2.42 -12.85
N GLU A 103 -4.89 2.34 -13.91
CA GLU A 103 -5.36 2.30 -15.30
C GLU A 103 -6.19 1.05 -15.58
N ARG A 104 -5.79 -0.12 -15.07
CA ARG A 104 -6.51 -1.39 -15.26
C ARG A 104 -7.90 -1.43 -14.62
N MET A 105 -8.14 -0.67 -13.55
CA MET A 105 -9.48 -0.56 -12.97
C MET A 105 -10.35 0.50 -13.68
N ALA A 106 -9.71 1.48 -14.32
CA ALA A 106 -10.42 2.53 -15.06
C ALA A 106 -10.89 2.08 -16.46
N ALA A 107 -10.31 1.01 -16.98
CA ALA A 107 -10.67 0.36 -18.25
C ALA A 107 -11.76 -0.70 -18.06
#